data_AF-A0A1I0E5T9-F1
#
_entry.id   AF-A0A1I0E5T9-F1
#
_cell.length_a   1.000
_cell.length_b   1.000
_cell.length_c   1.000
_cell.angle_alpha   90.00
_cell.angle_beta   90.00
_cell.angle_gamma   90.00
#
_symmetry.space_group_name_H-M   'P 1'
#
loop_
_entity.id
_entity.type
_entity.pdbx_description
1 polymer ?
#
loop_
_entity_poly.entity_id
_entity_poly.type
_entity_poly.pdbx_seq_one_letter_code
_entity_poly.pdbx_strand_id
1 'polypeptide(L)'
;MSDQNSENEVDDLVYSEDGETFYEYEGIVPYLEFPDGDTQEIYQGTKHPFTNSRFMDAESIIEDARDKAWDLAGEFSEGYLENIPKEKVDELDKLLADWFDTNVGQPDFYSVKNIKKITIHKEDVQS
;
A
#
# COMPACT_ATOMS: atom_id res chain seq x y z
N MET A 1 41.34 -5.14 -9.57
CA MET A 1 40.82 -6.52 -9.51
C MET A 1 39.35 -6.37 -9.30
N SER A 2 38.62 -6.66 -10.36
CA SER A 2 37.17 -6.71 -10.45
C SER A 2 36.62 -7.81 -9.54
N ASP A 3 35.37 -7.63 -9.14
CA ASP A 3 34.29 -8.64 -9.10
C ASP A 3 33.36 -8.33 -7.90
N GLN A 4 32.22 -7.71 -8.19
CA GLN A 4 30.93 -8.35 -8.43
C GLN A 4 30.14 -8.44 -7.12
N ASN A 5 29.25 -7.47 -6.92
CA ASN A 5 28.13 -7.59 -5.99
C ASN A 5 26.94 -6.84 -6.59
N SER A 6 26.39 -7.40 -7.67
CA SER A 6 25.19 -6.90 -8.36
C SER A 6 24.18 -8.03 -8.53
N GLU A 7 23.99 -8.83 -7.48
CA GLU A 7 22.96 -9.86 -7.44
C GLU A 7 22.05 -9.57 -6.23
N ASN A 8 20.75 -9.47 -6.53
CA ASN A 8 19.60 -9.37 -5.62
C ASN A 8 19.13 -7.97 -5.18
N GLU A 9 18.78 -7.13 -6.16
CA GLU A 9 17.83 -6.00 -6.00
C GLU A 9 16.45 -6.34 -6.60
N VAL A 10 16.06 -7.63 -6.57
CA VAL A 10 14.88 -8.15 -7.31
C VAL A 10 13.58 -8.11 -6.48
N ASP A 11 13.64 -7.93 -5.16
CA ASP A 11 12.49 -8.24 -4.28
C ASP A 11 11.35 -7.20 -4.27
N ASP A 12 11.56 -6.00 -4.82
CA ASP A 12 10.54 -4.93 -4.80
C ASP A 12 9.95 -4.61 -6.18
N LEU A 13 10.30 -5.34 -7.24
CA LEU A 13 9.73 -5.09 -8.56
C LEU A 13 8.44 -5.87 -8.78
N VAL A 14 7.47 -5.20 -9.40
CA VAL A 14 6.20 -5.80 -9.81
C VAL A 14 5.86 -5.39 -11.24
N TYR A 15 5.09 -6.23 -11.90
CA TYR A 15 4.87 -6.19 -13.34
C TYR A 15 3.37 -6.26 -13.65
N SER A 16 2.96 -5.58 -14.72
CA SER A 16 1.56 -5.51 -15.12
C SER A 16 1.45 -5.44 -16.63
N GLU A 17 0.47 -6.15 -17.21
CA GLU A 17 0.19 -6.08 -18.64
C GLU A 17 -0.58 -4.80 -19.01
N ASP A 18 -1.55 -4.41 -18.18
CA ASP A 18 -2.47 -3.30 -18.43
C ASP A 18 -2.11 -2.00 -17.68
N GLY A 19 -1.24 -2.08 -16.68
CA GLY A 19 -0.86 -0.97 -15.81
C GLY A 19 -1.81 -0.78 -14.62
N GLU A 20 -2.78 -1.67 -14.41
CA GLU A 20 -3.75 -1.62 -13.32
C GLU A 20 -3.43 -2.66 -12.24
N THR A 21 -3.23 -3.93 -12.63
CA THR A 21 -2.94 -5.01 -11.68
C THR A 21 -1.49 -5.47 -11.79
N PHE A 22 -0.79 -5.42 -10.66
CA PHE A 22 0.64 -5.72 -10.58
C PHE A 22 0.90 -7.03 -9.85
N TYR A 23 1.77 -7.85 -10.44
CA TYR A 23 2.18 -9.15 -9.93
C TYR A 23 3.70 -9.20 -9.76
N GLU A 24 4.18 -10.11 -8.94
CA GLU A 24 5.59 -10.52 -9.00
C GLU A 24 5.89 -11.15 -10.36
N TYR A 25 7.18 -11.29 -10.69
CA TYR A 25 7.60 -11.77 -12.01
C TYR A 25 6.95 -13.12 -12.37
N GLU A 26 6.99 -14.10 -11.47
CA GLU A 26 6.37 -15.41 -11.69
C GLU A 26 4.86 -15.33 -11.91
N GLY A 27 4.20 -14.33 -11.32
CA GLY A 27 2.76 -14.11 -11.44
C GLY A 27 2.37 -13.46 -12.77
N ILE A 28 3.23 -12.65 -13.39
CA ILE A 28 2.94 -12.05 -14.71
C ILE A 28 3.25 -13.01 -15.87
N VAL A 29 4.20 -13.93 -15.69
CA VAL A 29 4.67 -14.86 -16.74
C VAL A 29 3.53 -15.59 -17.48
N PRO A 30 2.49 -16.13 -16.81
CA PRO A 30 1.37 -16.80 -17.50
C PRO A 30 0.55 -15.90 -18.43
N TYR A 31 0.66 -14.57 -18.29
CA TYR A 31 -0.08 -13.57 -19.08
C TYR A 31 0.75 -13.03 -20.27
N LEU A 32 2.02 -13.44 -20.41
CA LEU A 32 2.86 -13.00 -21.52
C LEU A 32 2.61 -13.88 -22.76
N GLU A 33 2.08 -13.27 -23.83
CA GLU A 33 1.67 -13.98 -25.06
C GLU A 33 2.62 -13.77 -26.24
N PHE A 34 3.41 -12.69 -26.24
CA PHE A 34 4.36 -12.34 -27.33
C PHE A 34 3.74 -12.37 -28.75
N PRO A 35 2.66 -11.61 -29.03
CA PRO A 35 1.91 -11.70 -30.29
C PRO A 35 2.70 -11.22 -31.52
N ASP A 36 3.61 -10.24 -31.35
CA ASP A 36 4.35 -9.59 -32.43
C ASP A 36 5.78 -10.17 -32.66
N GLY A 37 6.10 -11.31 -32.03
CA GLY A 37 7.39 -11.98 -32.19
C GLY A 37 8.01 -12.39 -30.85
N ASP A 38 9.24 -11.96 -30.60
CA ASP A 38 10.01 -12.37 -29.41
C ASP A 38 9.97 -11.33 -28.28
N THR A 39 9.16 -10.27 -28.39
CA THR A 39 9.10 -9.19 -27.39
C THR A 39 7.67 -8.76 -27.07
N GLN A 40 7.42 -8.33 -25.83
CA GLN A 40 6.16 -7.74 -25.39
C GLN A 40 6.43 -6.51 -24.50
N GLU A 41 5.69 -5.41 -24.73
CA GLU A 41 5.72 -4.24 -23.84
C GLU A 41 4.78 -4.47 -22.65
N ILE A 42 5.29 -4.27 -21.44
CA ILE A 42 4.54 -4.33 -20.18
C ILE A 42 4.90 -3.15 -19.27
N TYR A 43 4.26 -3.04 -18.12
CA TYR A 43 4.59 -2.09 -17.08
C TYR A 43 5.41 -2.74 -15.98
N GLN A 44 6.40 -2.00 -15.46
CA GLN A 44 7.17 -2.33 -14.28
C GLN A 44 7.02 -1.21 -13.26
N GLY A 45 6.78 -1.56 -12.00
CA GLY A 45 6.76 -0.62 -10.88
C GLY A 45 7.52 -1.17 -9.68
N THR A 46 7.54 -0.39 -8.61
CA THR A 46 8.16 -0.77 -7.33
C THR A 46 7.10 -0.87 -6.25
N LYS A 47 7.13 -1.95 -5.46
CA LYS A 47 6.32 -2.11 -4.25
C LYS A 47 6.61 -0.96 -3.30
N HIS A 48 5.56 -0.39 -2.75
CA HIS A 48 5.62 0.61 -1.70
C HIS A 48 4.71 0.15 -0.56
N PRO A 49 5.29 -0.50 0.47
CA PRO A 49 4.54 -1.11 1.55
C PRO A 49 3.82 -0.04 2.38
N PHE A 50 2.72 -0.46 3.00
CA PHE A 50 2.00 0.36 3.96
C PHE A 50 2.43 0.04 5.39
N THR A 51 2.19 0.99 6.30
CA THR A 51 2.26 0.78 7.74
C THR A 51 0.85 0.77 8.32
N ASN A 52 0.63 0.08 9.44
CA ASN A 52 -0.66 0.11 10.14
C ASN A 52 -1.06 1.55 10.51
N SER A 53 -0.09 2.35 10.96
CA SER A 53 -0.27 3.78 11.27
C SER A 53 -0.86 4.61 10.12
N ARG A 54 -0.67 4.21 8.85
CA ARG A 54 -1.29 4.90 7.72
C ARG A 54 -2.82 4.77 7.69
N PHE A 55 -3.36 3.73 8.32
CA PHE A 55 -4.79 3.42 8.35
C PHE A 55 -5.44 3.78 9.69
N MET A 56 -4.66 4.31 10.63
CA MET A 56 -5.16 4.80 11.91
C MET A 56 -5.44 6.29 11.80
N ASP A 57 -6.60 6.70 12.30
CA ASP A 57 -7.02 8.10 12.32
C ASP A 57 -7.89 8.36 13.55
N ALA A 58 -7.35 9.13 14.49
CA ALA A 58 -8.06 9.54 15.69
C ALA A 58 -9.28 10.43 15.40
N GLU A 59 -9.24 11.27 14.34
CA GLU A 59 -10.35 12.15 14.00
C GLU A 59 -11.58 11.35 13.58
N SER A 60 -11.40 10.36 12.70
CA SER A 60 -12.45 9.41 12.31
C SER A 60 -13.11 8.73 13.52
N ILE A 61 -12.34 8.32 14.53
CA ILE A 61 -12.89 7.69 15.75
C ILE A 61 -13.73 8.67 16.58
N ILE A 62 -13.28 9.93 16.66
CA ILE A 62 -14.00 10.99 17.38
C ILE A 62 -15.31 11.32 16.65
N GLU A 63 -15.30 11.40 15.34
CA GLU A 63 -16.49 11.61 14.51
C GLU A 63 -17.49 10.46 14.70
N ASP A 64 -17.03 9.21 14.60
CA ASP A 64 -17.82 8.02 14.87
C ASP A 64 -18.50 8.06 16.25
N ALA A 65 -17.79 8.57 17.27
CA ALA A 65 -18.33 8.70 18.62
C ALA A 65 -19.39 9.80 18.73
N ARG A 66 -19.24 10.91 17.98
CA ARG A 66 -20.25 11.98 17.90
C ARG A 66 -21.51 11.49 17.22
N ASP A 67 -21.39 10.78 16.10
CA ASP A 67 -22.53 10.23 15.36
C ASP A 67 -23.31 9.23 16.24
N LYS A 68 -22.59 8.33 16.94
CA LYS A 68 -23.22 7.42 17.90
C LYS A 68 -23.94 8.16 19.04
N ALA A 69 -23.38 9.28 19.52
CA ALA A 69 -24.02 10.08 20.55
C ALA A 69 -25.29 10.76 20.02
N TRP A 70 -25.26 11.27 18.79
CA TRP A 70 -26.43 11.81 18.11
C TRP A 70 -27.53 10.76 17.90
N ASP A 71 -27.18 9.57 17.44
CA ASP A 71 -28.16 8.49 17.26
C ASP A 71 -28.86 8.09 18.58
N LEU A 72 -28.14 8.17 19.70
CA LEU A 72 -28.66 7.77 21.01
C LEU A 72 -29.41 8.87 21.74
N ALA A 73 -28.93 10.11 21.68
CA ALA A 73 -29.43 11.22 22.49
C ALA A 73 -29.97 12.40 21.67
N GLY A 74 -29.89 12.34 20.33
CA GLY A 74 -30.32 13.41 19.43
C GLY A 74 -29.69 14.74 19.78
N GLU A 75 -30.49 15.80 19.77
CA GLU A 75 -30.06 17.16 20.12
C GLU A 75 -29.40 17.28 21.51
N PHE A 76 -29.68 16.36 22.44
CA PHE A 76 -29.03 16.38 23.76
C PHE A 76 -27.54 16.04 23.72
N SER A 77 -27.02 15.49 22.62
CA SER A 77 -25.58 15.25 22.43
C SER A 77 -24.86 16.42 21.75
N GLU A 78 -25.57 17.51 21.42
CA GLU A 78 -24.95 18.69 20.80
C GLU A 78 -23.77 19.21 21.64
N GLY A 79 -22.63 19.44 20.98
CA GLY A 79 -21.38 19.84 21.63
C GLY A 79 -20.54 18.70 22.23
N TYR A 80 -21.01 17.44 22.17
CA TYR A 80 -20.21 16.29 22.60
C TYR A 80 -18.92 16.18 21.76
N LEU A 81 -17.77 16.12 22.46
CA LEU A 81 -16.43 16.06 21.86
C LEU A 81 -16.06 17.23 20.92
N GLU A 82 -16.83 18.32 20.86
CA GLU A 82 -16.60 19.43 19.90
C GLU A 82 -15.27 20.17 20.12
N ASN A 83 -14.84 20.29 21.38
CA ASN A 83 -13.72 21.14 21.78
C ASN A 83 -12.48 20.36 22.26
N ILE A 84 -12.14 19.27 21.57
CA ILE A 84 -10.90 18.53 21.87
C ILE A 84 -9.71 19.34 21.33
N PRO A 85 -8.72 19.70 22.15
CA PRO A 85 -7.51 20.36 21.68
C PRO A 85 -6.75 19.49 20.68
N LYS A 86 -6.15 20.11 19.66
CA LYS A 86 -5.42 19.37 18.60
C LYS A 86 -4.33 18.47 19.19
N GLU A 87 -3.60 18.94 20.20
CA GLU A 87 -2.56 18.16 20.85
C GLU A 87 -3.07 16.86 21.50
N LYS A 88 -4.36 16.80 21.87
CA LYS A 88 -4.99 15.59 22.40
C LYS A 88 -5.47 14.64 21.31
N VAL A 89 -5.88 15.18 20.17
CA VAL A 89 -6.14 14.37 18.97
C VAL A 89 -4.84 13.74 18.49
N ASP A 90 -3.76 14.52 18.39
CA ASP A 90 -2.43 14.03 17.99
C ASP A 90 -1.87 13.00 18.99
N GLU A 91 -2.12 13.16 20.30
CA GLU A 91 -1.77 12.17 21.33
C GLU A 91 -2.51 10.84 21.13
N LEU A 92 -3.81 10.90 20.83
CA LEU A 92 -4.62 9.71 20.55
C LEU A 92 -4.19 9.02 19.26
N ASP A 93 -3.89 9.78 18.22
CA ASP A 93 -3.43 9.25 16.93
C ASP A 93 -2.12 8.48 17.09
N LYS A 94 -1.17 9.07 17.81
CA LYS A 94 0.07 8.40 18.18
C LYS A 94 -0.18 7.14 19.02
N LEU A 95 -1.07 7.20 20.00
CA LEU A 95 -1.39 6.04 20.83
C LEU A 95 -1.91 4.86 19.99
N LEU A 96 -2.78 5.14 19.02
CA LEU A 96 -3.31 4.13 18.11
C LEU A 96 -2.20 3.55 17.22
N ALA A 97 -1.42 4.41 16.57
CA ALA A 97 -0.29 4.01 15.75
C ALA A 97 0.70 3.12 16.53
N ASP A 98 1.16 3.58 17.69
CA ASP A 98 2.12 2.86 18.54
C ASP A 98 1.55 1.51 18.99
N TRP A 99 0.25 1.45 19.33
CA TRP A 99 -0.40 0.20 19.72
C TRP A 99 -0.43 -0.81 18.57
N PHE A 100 -0.83 -0.39 17.37
CA PHE A 100 -0.88 -1.30 16.21
C PHE A 100 0.51 -1.75 15.78
N ASP A 101 1.47 -0.83 15.71
CA ASP A 101 2.83 -1.15 15.30
C ASP A 101 3.53 -2.09 16.29
N THR A 102 3.14 -2.07 17.57
CA THR A 102 3.67 -2.98 18.60
C THR A 102 2.97 -4.33 18.64
N ASN A 103 1.66 -4.37 18.44
CA ASN A 103 0.83 -5.54 18.76
C ASN A 103 0.34 -6.31 17.53
N VAL A 104 0.44 -5.74 16.33
CA VAL A 104 -0.13 -6.32 15.11
C VAL A 104 0.95 -6.39 14.02
N GLY A 105 0.91 -7.44 13.21
CA GLY A 105 1.77 -7.53 12.01
C GLY A 105 1.51 -6.37 11.06
N GLN A 106 2.53 -5.96 10.31
CA GLN A 106 2.36 -4.94 9.27
C GLN A 106 1.58 -5.50 8.08
N PRO A 107 0.87 -4.65 7.30
CA PRO A 107 0.16 -5.06 6.10
C PRO A 107 1.07 -5.80 5.12
N ASP A 108 0.58 -6.90 4.55
CA ASP A 108 1.26 -7.66 3.49
C ASP A 108 0.95 -7.14 2.08
N PHE A 109 0.02 -6.18 1.97
CA PHE A 109 -0.34 -5.50 0.75
C PHE A 109 0.40 -4.16 0.59
N TYR A 110 0.49 -3.69 -0.66
CA TYR A 110 1.31 -2.53 -1.03
C TYR A 110 0.62 -1.66 -2.08
N SER A 111 1.13 -0.43 -2.23
CA SER A 111 0.88 0.39 -3.42
C SER A 111 2.04 0.24 -4.41
N VAL A 112 1.83 0.61 -5.67
CA VAL A 112 2.89 0.58 -6.69
C VAL A 112 3.29 2.01 -7.05
N LYS A 113 4.60 2.28 -7.06
CA LYS A 113 5.18 3.57 -7.45
C LYS A 113 6.16 3.41 -8.61
N ASN A 114 6.57 4.53 -9.20
CA ASN A 114 7.59 4.59 -10.25
C ASN A 114 7.26 3.71 -11.48
N ILE A 115 5.98 3.65 -11.85
CA ILE A 115 5.50 2.84 -12.96
C ILE A 115 6.11 3.34 -14.28
N LYS A 116 6.74 2.44 -15.03
CA LYS A 116 7.32 2.69 -16.35
C LYS A 116 7.01 1.53 -17.30
N LYS A 117 7.00 1.81 -18.60
CA LYS A 117 6.95 0.74 -19.62
C LYS A 117 8.32 0.11 -19.79
N ILE A 118 8.35 -1.21 -19.96
CA ILE A 118 9.52 -2.00 -20.29
C ILE A 118 9.18 -2.98 -21.41
N THR A 119 10.21 -3.47 -22.10
CA THR A 119 10.08 -4.55 -23.09
C THR A 119 10.67 -5.81 -22.48
N ILE A 120 9.89 -6.89 -22.42
CA ILE A 120 10.34 -8.22 -22.02
C ILE A 120 10.62 -9.03 -23.29
N HIS A 121 11.70 -9.80 -23.28
CA HIS A 121 12.01 -10.75 -24.35
C HIS A 121 11.53 -12.15 -23.97
N LYS A 122 11.09 -12.92 -24.95
CA LYS A 122 10.57 -14.28 -24.77
C LYS A 122 11.60 -15.23 -24.16
N GLU A 123 12.88 -15.01 -24.46
CA GLU A 123 14.00 -15.76 -23.88
C GLU A 123 14.14 -15.55 -22.36
N ASP A 124 13.73 -14.40 -21.84
CA ASP A 124 13.81 -14.07 -20.40
C ASP A 124 12.77 -14.85 -19.57
N VAL A 125 11.76 -15.42 -20.21
CA VAL A 125 10.64 -16.12 -19.57
C VAL A 125 10.80 -17.65 -19.64
N GLN A 126 11.59 -18.15 -20.58
CA GLN A 126 11.71 -19.59 -20.87
C GLN A 126 12.95 -20.26 -20.25
N SER A 127 13.66 -19.57 -19.35
CA SER A 127 14.84 -20.08 -18.63
C SER A 127 14.48 -20.79 -17.33
#